data_AF-O06708-F1
#
_entry.id   AF-O06708-F1
#
_cell.length_a   1.000
_cell.length_b   1.000
_cell.length_c   1.000
_cell.angle_alpha   90.00
_cell.angle_beta   90.00
_cell.angle_gamma   90.00
#
_symmetry.space_group_name_H-M   'P 1'
#
loop_
_entity.id
_entity.type
_entity.pdbx_description
1 polymer ?
#
loop_
_entity_poly.entity_id
_entity_poly.type
_entity_poly.pdbx_seq_one_letter_code
_entity_poly.pdbx_strand_id
1 'polypeptide(L)'
;MKIANTFIKRGAAGGLDLSQAPGVTLTLAERRRSRQRLDLDEGRGELGMAIERGQTLRDGDVLVAEDGTYVVVRAALEDVARVTAATPWQLARAAYHLGNRHVLLEIAERHLQFEYDAVLIDMLAQLGGVTATRLRAVFEPDVGAYGGGHRHGHDESFGDDYALAQAAYHAHEHTPMRTPMPADTATFIPVMATAASTASMTPSLDAGQLAALLHLSSPALPIGGFSYSQGLEAAIELGLVHDEASTLAWIESQLVTVMARAEAPLWCLLFEAWRAGDDAAAHGWNQWFHASRETRELRQETEQMGRSLARLAQELGWGTAATRAAVAALRPATLPAVHACACAMWALPREAGLGAYVFSWLENQVAAAIKGVPLGQMAGQRMLERLRAGLPAVLADARARAGATPPRLDTFAPQYALVSARHETQFSRLFRS
;
A
#
# COMPACT_ATOMS: atom_id res chain seq x y z
N MET A 1 18.04 30.07 25.18
CA MET A 1 17.82 28.61 25.35
C MET A 1 18.91 27.91 24.55
N LYS A 2 19.65 26.99 25.17
CA LYS A 2 20.70 26.21 24.48
C LYS A 2 20.03 25.19 23.55
N ILE A 3 20.70 24.78 22.47
CA ILE A 3 20.18 23.75 21.55
C ILE A 3 21.14 22.57 21.52
N ALA A 4 20.62 21.36 21.72
CA ALA A 4 21.30 20.10 21.46
C ALA A 4 21.00 19.62 20.04
N ASN A 5 22.03 19.57 19.21
CA ASN A 5 21.94 19.22 17.79
C ASN A 5 22.42 17.79 17.49
N THR A 6 23.06 17.14 18.47
CA THR A 6 23.52 15.75 18.37
C THR A 6 23.43 15.04 19.72
N PHE A 7 23.67 13.73 19.73
CA PHE A 7 23.71 12.93 20.94
C PHE A 7 24.73 11.81 20.84
N ILE A 8 25.21 11.37 21.99
CA ILE A 8 26.11 10.23 22.14
C ILE A 8 25.25 9.05 22.64
N LYS A 9 25.34 7.92 21.94
CA LYS A 9 24.63 6.70 22.33
C LYS A 9 25.14 6.17 23.66
N ARG A 10 24.26 5.59 24.47
CA ARG A 10 24.61 4.92 25.73
C ARG A 10 25.76 3.93 25.50
N GLY A 11 26.73 3.93 26.40
CA GLY A 11 27.96 3.12 26.30
C GLY A 11 29.05 3.70 25.41
N ALA A 12 28.75 4.61 24.47
CA ALA A 12 29.76 5.31 23.69
C ALA A 12 30.33 6.56 24.41
N ALA A 13 29.71 6.98 25.51
CA ALA A 13 30.16 8.11 26.34
C ALA A 13 31.34 7.77 27.28
N GLY A 14 31.99 6.61 27.10
CA GLY A 14 33.10 6.17 27.95
C GLY A 14 34.25 7.17 27.97
N GLY A 15 34.52 7.74 29.14
CA GLY A 15 35.58 8.74 29.36
C GLY A 15 35.09 10.17 29.59
N LEU A 16 33.80 10.46 29.39
CA LEU A 16 33.19 11.74 29.75
C LEU A 16 32.79 11.75 31.22
N ASP A 17 33.19 12.78 31.97
CA ASP A 17 32.67 13.03 33.31
C ASP A 17 31.27 13.64 33.22
N LEU A 18 30.26 12.78 33.41
CA LEU A 18 28.84 13.16 33.40
C LEU A 18 28.28 13.36 34.80
N SER A 19 29.11 13.35 35.86
CA SER A 19 28.64 13.39 37.25
C SER A 19 27.85 14.68 37.59
N GLN A 20 28.14 15.78 36.90
CA GLN A 20 27.46 17.07 37.06
C GLN A 20 26.47 17.39 35.93
N ALA A 21 26.36 16.51 34.92
CA ALA A 21 25.47 16.75 33.78
C ALA A 21 24.00 16.70 34.25
N PRO A 22 23.16 17.71 33.92
CA PRO A 22 21.73 17.66 34.21
C PRO A 22 21.07 16.48 33.48
N GLY A 23 20.04 15.92 34.10
CA GLY A 23 19.18 14.91 33.47
C GLY A 23 18.03 15.55 32.69
N VAL A 24 17.45 14.78 31.77
CA VAL A 24 16.14 15.06 31.21
C VAL A 24 15.32 13.77 31.14
N THR A 25 14.18 13.74 31.82
CA THR A 25 13.29 12.58 31.86
C THR A 25 12.25 12.66 30.74
N LEU A 26 12.25 11.68 29.82
CA LEU A 26 11.44 11.70 28.61
C LEU A 26 10.63 10.41 28.41
N THR A 27 9.35 10.55 28.08
CA THR A 27 8.48 9.45 27.60
C THR A 27 8.99 8.89 26.27
N LEU A 28 8.55 7.69 25.88
CA LEU A 28 8.87 7.14 24.55
C LEU A 28 8.43 8.08 23.42
N ALA A 29 7.25 8.70 23.55
CA ALA A 29 6.74 9.63 22.55
C ALA A 29 7.67 10.85 22.38
N GLU A 30 8.20 11.38 23.48
CA GLU A 30 9.16 12.49 23.46
C GLU A 30 10.52 12.03 22.92
N ARG A 31 11.02 10.84 23.31
CA ARG A 31 12.30 10.31 22.82
C ARG A 31 12.34 10.03 21.31
N ARG A 32 11.17 9.93 20.67
CA ARG A 32 11.02 9.75 19.21
C ARG A 32 10.92 11.06 18.43
N ARG A 33 10.75 12.21 19.10
CA ARG A 33 10.69 13.51 18.44
C ARG A 33 12.11 13.98 18.13
N SER A 34 12.36 14.44 16.92
CA SER A 34 13.66 15.01 16.55
C SER A 34 13.82 16.45 17.01
N ARG A 35 12.72 17.19 17.14
CA ARG A 35 12.70 18.61 17.51
C ARG A 35 11.66 18.87 18.59
N GLN A 36 12.09 19.40 19.73
CA GLN A 36 11.20 19.83 20.82
C GLN A 36 11.95 20.67 21.85
N ARG A 37 11.20 21.35 22.71
CA ARG A 37 11.73 21.99 23.91
C ARG A 37 11.64 21.02 25.08
N LEU A 38 12.69 20.95 25.87
CA LEU A 38 12.86 20.03 26.99
C LEU A 38 13.04 20.82 28.29
N ASP A 39 12.31 20.43 29.32
CA ASP A 39 12.52 20.91 30.69
C ASP A 39 13.51 19.96 31.38
N LEU A 40 14.63 20.49 31.86
CA LEU A 40 15.65 19.69 32.51
C LEU A 40 15.20 19.29 33.93
N ASP A 41 15.59 18.09 34.34
CA ASP A 41 15.27 17.55 35.65
C ASP A 41 15.78 18.49 36.76
N GLU A 42 15.13 18.42 37.93
CA GLU A 42 15.47 19.24 39.11
C GLU A 42 15.39 20.76 38.88
N GLY A 43 14.66 21.20 37.84
CA GLY A 43 14.49 22.62 37.53
C GLY A 43 15.76 23.29 37.02
N ARG A 44 16.70 22.54 36.43
CA ARG A 44 17.99 23.05 35.95
C ARG A 44 17.91 23.84 34.64
N GLY A 45 16.72 24.28 34.24
CA GLY A 45 16.46 25.13 33.08
C GLY A 45 15.81 24.39 31.90
N GLU A 46 15.84 25.02 30.73
CA GLU A 46 15.27 24.48 29.48
C GLU A 46 16.37 24.24 28.43
N LEU A 47 16.19 23.19 27.62
CA LEU A 47 17.05 22.83 26.49
C LEU A 47 16.19 22.65 25.23
N GLY A 48 16.57 23.29 24.13
CA GLY A 48 16.05 22.92 22.82
C GLY A 48 16.74 21.66 22.32
N MET A 49 16.00 20.72 21.76
CA MET A 49 16.56 19.56 21.07
C MET A 49 16.22 19.66 19.58
N ALA A 50 17.21 19.44 18.73
CA ALA A 50 17.09 19.43 17.27
C ALA A 50 18.08 18.43 16.66
N ILE A 51 17.82 17.14 16.86
CA ILE A 51 18.65 16.04 16.35
C ILE A 51 18.16 15.54 14.97
N GLU A 52 18.92 14.65 14.34
CA GLU A 52 18.56 14.00 13.07
C GLU A 52 17.19 13.26 13.18
N ARG A 53 16.38 13.33 12.12
CA ARG A 53 15.07 12.65 12.07
C ARG A 53 15.22 11.13 12.06
N GLY A 54 14.23 10.44 12.63
CA GLY A 54 14.17 8.97 12.63
C GLY A 54 14.98 8.28 13.74
N GLN A 55 15.72 9.04 14.55
CA GLN A 55 16.40 8.51 15.73
C GLN A 55 15.41 8.38 16.90
N THR A 56 15.62 7.37 17.76
CA THR A 56 14.90 7.23 19.03
C THR A 56 15.92 7.20 20.15
N LEU A 57 15.86 8.19 21.04
CA LEU A 57 16.75 8.26 22.20
C LEU A 57 16.48 7.10 23.15
N ARG A 58 17.55 6.54 23.72
CA ARG A 58 17.50 5.46 24.71
C ARG A 58 17.86 5.98 26.10
N ASP A 59 17.45 5.25 27.11
CA ASP A 59 17.90 5.52 28.48
C ASP A 59 19.43 5.48 28.56
N GLY A 60 20.02 6.55 29.11
CA GLY A 60 21.47 6.73 29.21
C GLY A 60 22.15 7.33 27.97
N ASP A 61 21.41 7.67 26.91
CA ASP A 61 21.94 8.52 25.84
C ASP A 61 22.27 9.92 26.39
N VAL A 62 23.20 10.63 25.75
CA VAL A 62 23.66 11.95 26.19
C VAL A 62 23.47 12.96 25.08
N LEU A 63 22.58 13.92 25.27
CA LEU A 63 22.42 15.07 24.38
C LEU A 63 23.61 16.01 24.52
N VAL A 64 24.11 16.52 23.39
CA VAL A 64 25.24 17.46 23.34
C VAL A 64 24.75 18.80 22.81
N ALA A 65 24.79 19.82 23.67
CA ALA A 65 24.46 21.19 23.30
C ALA A 65 25.59 21.83 22.47
N GLU A 66 25.24 22.84 21.68
CA GLU A 66 26.20 23.62 20.86
C GLU A 66 27.32 24.28 21.67
N ASP A 67 27.08 24.58 22.95
CA ASP A 67 28.07 25.14 23.87
C ASP A 67 28.92 24.06 24.57
N GLY A 68 28.77 22.80 24.18
CA GLY A 68 29.46 21.65 24.77
C GLY A 68 28.82 21.10 26.06
N THR A 69 27.68 21.65 26.51
CA THR A 69 26.96 21.10 27.68
C THR A 69 26.42 19.71 27.36
N TYR A 70 26.65 18.75 28.26
CA TYR A 70 26.05 17.41 28.20
C TYR A 70 24.77 17.33 29.02
N VAL A 71 23.74 16.67 28.50
CA VAL A 71 22.48 16.39 29.22
C VAL A 71 22.17 14.89 29.10
N VAL A 72 22.00 14.21 30.22
CA VAL A 72 21.76 12.76 30.25
C VAL A 72 20.28 12.48 30.07
N VAL A 73 19.92 11.70 29.06
CA VAL A 73 18.55 11.26 28.81
C VAL A 73 18.20 10.14 29.79
N ARG A 74 17.08 10.31 30.48
CA ARG A 74 16.46 9.31 31.35
C ARG A 74 15.12 8.92 30.76
N ALA A 75 14.85 7.64 30.58
CA ALA A 75 13.54 7.20 30.12
C ALA A 75 12.51 7.31 31.26
N ALA A 76 11.37 7.93 30.97
CA ALA A 76 10.31 8.10 31.95
C ALA A 76 9.64 6.76 32.30
N LEU A 77 9.09 6.67 33.51
CA LEU A 77 8.19 5.58 33.87
C LEU A 77 6.84 5.80 33.18
N GLU A 78 6.41 4.86 32.37
CA GLU A 78 5.18 4.93 31.57
C GLU A 78 4.22 3.81 32.00
N ASP A 79 2.92 4.00 31.74
CA ASP A 79 1.92 2.95 31.95
C ASP A 79 2.07 1.88 30.87
N VAL A 80 2.49 0.68 31.29
CA VAL A 80 2.76 -0.43 30.38
C VAL A 80 2.00 -1.68 30.79
N ALA A 81 1.79 -2.56 29.82
CA ALA A 81 1.37 -3.94 30.02
C ALA A 81 2.60 -4.85 29.90
N ARG A 82 2.92 -5.59 30.96
CA ARG A 82 3.95 -6.63 30.94
C ARG A 82 3.32 -8.00 30.84
N VAL A 83 3.73 -8.75 29.81
CA VAL A 83 3.24 -10.09 29.51
C VAL A 83 4.29 -11.10 29.96
N THR A 84 3.89 -12.06 30.79
CA THR A 84 4.72 -13.18 31.22
C THR A 84 4.04 -14.49 30.84
N ALA A 85 4.82 -15.56 30.74
CA ALA A 85 4.33 -16.89 30.41
C ALA A 85 5.13 -17.98 31.13
N ALA A 86 4.57 -19.18 31.25
CA ALA A 86 5.26 -20.31 31.87
C ALA A 86 6.37 -20.88 30.97
N THR A 87 6.24 -20.71 29.65
CA THR A 87 7.19 -21.23 28.65
C THR A 87 7.61 -20.15 27.65
N PRO A 88 8.85 -20.19 27.14
CA PRO A 88 9.28 -19.30 26.05
C PRO A 88 8.41 -19.41 24.80
N TRP A 89 7.88 -20.61 24.50
CA TRP A 89 6.97 -20.85 23.38
C TRP A 89 5.67 -20.04 23.49
N GLN A 90 5.06 -19.98 24.67
CA GLN A 90 3.86 -19.15 24.91
C GLN A 90 4.16 -17.66 24.73
N LEU A 91 5.33 -17.21 25.21
CA LEU A 91 5.76 -15.82 25.04
C LEU A 91 5.99 -15.47 23.57
N ALA A 92 6.64 -16.36 22.81
CA ALA A 92 6.83 -16.20 21.36
C ALA A 92 5.50 -16.13 20.59
N ARG A 93 4.51 -16.94 20.97
CA ARG A 93 3.16 -16.89 20.38
C ARG A 93 2.48 -15.54 20.68
N ALA A 94 2.61 -15.02 21.90
CA ALA A 94 2.10 -13.69 22.23
C ALA A 94 2.80 -12.59 21.42
N ALA A 95 4.14 -12.64 21.32
CA ALA A 95 4.93 -11.70 20.52
C ALA A 95 4.48 -11.70 19.04
N TYR A 96 4.24 -12.88 18.47
CA TYR A 96 3.74 -13.02 17.10
C TYR A 96 2.38 -12.34 16.89
N HIS A 97 1.41 -12.56 17.79
CA HIS A 97 0.08 -11.97 17.66
C HIS A 97 0.05 -10.45 17.90
N LEU A 98 0.91 -9.93 18.78
CA LEU A 98 1.13 -8.50 18.99
C LEU A 98 1.84 -7.88 17.77
N GLY A 99 2.85 -8.54 17.24
CA GLY A 99 3.59 -8.12 16.03
C GLY A 99 2.70 -8.07 14.79
N ASN A 100 1.82 -9.05 14.59
CA ASN A 100 0.81 -9.05 13.51
C ASN A 100 -0.17 -7.88 13.58
N ARG A 101 -0.19 -7.13 14.69
CA ARG A 101 -1.00 -5.92 14.88
C ARG A 101 -0.15 -4.64 14.89
N HIS A 102 1.14 -4.74 14.54
CA HIS A 102 2.10 -3.64 14.53
C HIS A 102 2.25 -2.92 15.88
N VAL A 103 2.08 -3.65 16.98
CA VAL A 103 2.30 -3.12 18.34
C VAL A 103 3.79 -2.94 18.58
N LEU A 104 4.20 -1.77 19.09
CA LEU A 104 5.58 -1.57 19.56
C LEU A 104 5.81 -2.46 20.77
N LEU A 105 6.85 -3.29 20.71
CA LEU A 105 7.08 -4.35 21.68
C LEU A 105 8.53 -4.29 22.16
N GLU A 106 8.71 -4.24 23.47
CA GLU A 106 9.98 -4.53 24.13
C GLU A 106 10.02 -6.02 24.43
N ILE A 107 11.09 -6.69 23.99
CA ILE A 107 11.25 -8.14 24.13
C ILE A 107 12.39 -8.40 25.11
N ALA A 108 12.03 -8.85 26.31
CA ALA A 108 13.00 -9.29 27.31
C ALA A 108 13.02 -10.83 27.39
N GLU A 109 14.06 -11.38 28.04
CA GLU A 109 14.25 -12.84 28.16
C GLU A 109 13.05 -13.57 28.77
N ARG A 110 12.34 -12.93 29.71
CA ARG A 110 11.25 -13.55 30.48
C ARG A 110 9.90 -12.83 30.39
N HIS A 111 9.83 -11.74 29.63
CA HIS A 111 8.60 -10.98 29.49
C HIS A 111 8.58 -10.18 28.20
N LEU A 112 7.37 -9.83 27.76
CA LEU A 112 7.15 -8.78 26.77
C LEU A 112 6.61 -7.55 27.47
N GLN A 113 6.86 -6.38 26.91
CA GLN A 113 6.30 -5.14 27.42
C GLN A 113 5.82 -4.26 26.26
N PHE A 114 4.66 -3.65 26.42
CA PHE A 114 4.08 -2.71 25.46
C PHE A 114 3.28 -1.62 26.20
N GLU A 115 2.96 -0.52 25.52
CA GLU A 115 2.12 0.54 26.08
C GLU A 115 0.78 -0.01 26.54
N TYR A 116 0.28 0.43 27.70
CA TYR A 116 -0.94 -0.16 28.26
C TYR A 116 -2.14 0.04 27.32
N ASP A 117 -2.71 -1.08 26.86
CA ASP A 117 -3.93 -1.11 26.07
C ASP A 117 -4.83 -2.26 26.58
N ALA A 118 -6.02 -1.90 27.05
CA ALA A 118 -6.99 -2.85 27.59
C ALA A 118 -7.46 -3.88 26.53
N VAL A 119 -7.60 -3.48 25.26
CA VAL A 119 -8.04 -4.36 24.17
C VAL A 119 -6.98 -5.42 23.87
N LEU A 120 -5.70 -5.03 23.88
CA LEU A 120 -4.60 -5.97 23.68
C LEU A 120 -4.45 -6.94 24.85
N ILE A 121 -4.72 -6.49 26.07
CA ILE A 121 -4.75 -7.36 27.27
C ILE A 121 -5.87 -8.40 27.14
N ASP A 122 -7.07 -7.99 26.77
CA ASP A 122 -8.21 -8.91 26.58
C ASP A 122 -7.91 -9.92 25.47
N MET A 123 -7.28 -9.49 24.38
CA MET A 123 -6.82 -10.38 23.32
C MET A 123 -5.82 -11.41 23.83
N LEU A 124 -4.83 -11.01 24.64
CA LEU A 124 -3.84 -11.92 25.22
C LEU A 124 -4.48 -12.90 26.20
N ALA A 125 -5.51 -12.49 26.94
CA ALA A 125 -6.30 -13.37 27.79
C ALA A 125 -7.01 -14.46 26.97
N GLN A 126 -7.57 -14.11 25.81
CA GLN A 126 -8.19 -15.07 24.89
C GLN A 126 -7.19 -16.04 24.25
N LEU A 127 -5.95 -15.60 24.02
CA LEU A 127 -4.89 -16.46 23.47
C LEU A 127 -4.59 -17.65 24.40
N GLY A 128 -4.72 -17.41 25.71
CA GLY A 128 -4.42 -18.37 26.78
C GLY A 128 -2.91 -18.60 26.97
N GLY A 129 -2.53 -19.00 28.18
CA GLY A 129 -1.15 -19.36 28.51
C GLY A 129 -0.20 -18.19 28.75
N VAL A 130 -0.70 -16.96 28.80
CA VAL A 130 0.06 -15.77 29.17
C VAL A 130 -0.68 -14.96 30.23
N THR A 131 0.06 -14.17 31.00
CA THR A 131 -0.47 -13.25 32.02
C THR A 131 0.02 -11.85 31.71
N ALA A 132 -0.90 -10.93 31.44
CA ALA A 132 -0.61 -9.52 31.22
C ALA A 132 -0.97 -8.70 32.47
N THR A 133 -0.01 -7.93 32.99
CA THR A 133 -0.19 -7.08 34.17
C THR A 133 0.12 -5.63 33.83
N ARG A 134 -0.73 -4.69 34.26
CA ARG A 134 -0.44 -3.26 34.20
C ARG A 134 0.56 -2.88 35.29
N LEU A 135 1.59 -2.12 34.94
CA LEU A 135 2.50 -1.48 35.89
C LEU A 135 3.09 -0.19 35.31
N ARG A 136 3.83 0.56 36.13
CA ARG A 136 4.69 1.65 35.64
C ARG A 136 6.12 1.18 35.51
N ALA A 137 6.66 1.25 34.30
CA ALA A 137 8.05 0.89 34.02
C ALA A 137 8.59 1.76 32.89
N VAL A 138 9.92 1.81 32.78
CA VAL A 138 10.58 2.32 31.58
C VAL A 138 10.21 1.41 30.42
N PHE A 139 9.82 2.00 29.28
CA PHE A 139 9.48 1.26 28.07
C PHE A 139 10.49 1.52 26.95
N GLU A 140 11.25 0.50 26.56
CA GLU A 140 12.28 0.60 25.52
C GLU A 140 12.01 -0.42 24.40
N PRO A 141 11.01 -0.19 23.52
CA PRO A 141 10.66 -1.16 22.49
C PRO A 141 11.83 -1.46 21.55
N ASP A 142 11.85 -2.69 21.06
CA ASP A 142 12.83 -3.12 20.07
C ASP A 142 12.59 -2.34 18.77
N VAL A 143 13.69 -1.99 18.10
CA VAL A 143 13.60 -1.44 16.74
C VAL A 143 13.13 -2.59 15.85
N GLY A 144 11.94 -2.46 15.27
CA GLY A 144 11.41 -3.47 14.34
C GLY A 144 12.37 -3.71 13.16
N ALA A 145 12.05 -4.70 12.32
CA ALA A 145 12.94 -5.16 11.24
C ALA A 145 13.49 -4.06 10.30
N TYR A 146 12.84 -2.89 10.24
CA TYR A 146 13.21 -1.75 9.41
C TYR A 146 13.72 -0.53 10.20
N GLY A 147 13.92 -0.66 11.51
CA GLY A 147 14.27 0.45 12.42
C GLY A 147 15.74 0.85 12.43
N GLY A 148 16.59 0.17 11.65
CA GLY A 148 17.98 0.58 11.44
C GLY A 148 18.06 1.66 10.38
N GLY A 149 17.87 2.92 10.77
CA GLY A 149 18.16 4.15 10.02
C GLY A 149 18.51 3.97 8.53
N HIS A 150 17.52 3.60 7.72
CA HIS A 150 17.64 3.83 6.30
C HIS A 150 17.50 5.33 6.08
N ARG A 151 18.58 5.93 5.59
CA ARG A 151 18.68 7.30 5.14
C ARG A 151 17.57 7.60 4.13
N HIS A 152 16.44 8.08 4.61
CA HIS A 152 15.57 8.94 3.83
C HIS A 152 15.86 10.38 4.27
N GLY A 153 17.00 10.89 3.82
CA GLY A 153 17.22 12.32 3.76
C GLY A 153 16.28 12.89 2.70
N HIS A 154 15.11 13.37 3.13
CA HIS A 154 14.18 14.10 2.25
C HIS A 154 13.66 15.40 2.86
N ASP A 155 14.30 15.90 3.92
CA ASP A 155 13.89 17.17 4.54
C ASP A 155 14.92 18.30 4.43
N GLU A 156 16.13 18.03 3.93
CA GLU A 156 17.13 19.08 3.69
C GLU A 156 17.29 19.44 2.21
N SER A 157 16.85 18.60 1.27
CA SER A 157 16.94 18.90 -0.17
C SER A 157 15.69 19.55 -0.75
N PHE A 158 14.54 19.57 -0.06
CA PHE A 158 13.32 20.11 -0.70
C PHE A 158 13.42 21.62 -0.94
N GLY A 159 14.12 22.38 -0.08
CA GLY A 159 14.34 23.81 -0.29
C GLY A 159 15.27 24.08 -1.48
N ASP A 160 16.41 23.37 -1.53
CA ASP A 160 17.42 23.56 -2.56
C ASP A 160 17.01 22.95 -3.91
N ASP A 161 16.34 21.78 -3.91
CA ASP A 161 15.80 21.13 -5.11
C ASP A 161 14.59 21.90 -5.65
N TYR A 162 13.75 22.50 -4.79
CA TYR A 162 12.66 23.37 -5.23
C TYR A 162 13.21 24.69 -5.82
N ALA A 163 14.27 25.24 -5.24
CA ALA A 163 14.96 26.41 -5.79
C ALA A 163 15.66 26.09 -7.11
N LEU A 164 16.31 24.92 -7.24
CA LEU A 164 16.91 24.44 -8.49
C LEU A 164 15.84 24.14 -9.55
N ALA A 165 14.71 23.56 -9.17
CA ALA A 165 13.58 23.30 -10.06
C ALA A 165 12.90 24.61 -10.50
N GLN A 166 12.74 25.59 -9.61
CA GLN A 166 12.26 26.93 -9.98
C GLN A 166 13.26 27.69 -10.85
N ALA A 167 14.55 27.59 -10.58
CA ALA A 167 15.60 28.18 -11.42
C ALA A 167 15.63 27.53 -12.81
N ALA A 168 15.45 26.20 -12.91
CA ALA A 168 15.30 25.50 -14.17
C ALA A 168 14.01 25.88 -14.91
N TYR A 169 12.90 26.04 -14.19
CA TYR A 169 11.62 26.50 -14.75
C TYR A 169 11.72 27.94 -15.29
N HIS A 170 12.35 28.85 -14.55
CA HIS A 170 12.59 30.24 -14.99
C HIS A 170 13.63 30.35 -16.10
N ALA A 171 14.63 29.46 -16.16
CA ALA A 171 15.57 29.40 -17.27
C ALA A 171 14.90 28.95 -18.59
N HIS A 172 13.80 28.20 -18.51
CA HIS A 172 13.03 27.77 -19.68
C HIS A 172 12.00 28.79 -20.19
N GLU A 173 11.65 29.85 -19.44
CA GLU A 173 10.77 30.92 -19.93
C GLU A 173 11.49 32.02 -20.73
N HIS A 174 12.83 32.04 -20.73
CA HIS A 174 13.62 33.06 -21.45
C HIS A 174 14.78 32.46 -22.24
N THR A 175 14.48 31.58 -23.20
CA THR A 175 15.41 31.28 -24.29
C THR A 175 14.76 31.61 -25.63
N PRO A 176 15.23 32.64 -26.37
CA PRO A 176 14.71 32.91 -27.70
C PRO A 176 15.14 31.78 -28.62
N MET A 177 14.15 31.24 -29.36
CA MET A 177 14.34 30.21 -30.38
C MET A 177 15.61 30.46 -31.21
N ARG A 178 16.54 29.50 -31.17
CA ARG A 178 17.65 29.44 -32.12
C ARG A 178 17.68 28.06 -32.77
N THR A 179 17.23 28.05 -34.03
CA THR A 179 17.53 27.14 -35.15
C THR A 179 17.49 25.63 -34.91
N PRO A 180 16.59 24.88 -35.59
CA PRO A 180 16.59 23.43 -35.51
C PRO A 180 17.72 22.82 -36.34
N MET A 181 18.42 21.85 -35.74
CA MET A 181 19.25 20.86 -36.44
C MET A 181 18.36 19.77 -37.07
N PRO A 182 18.82 19.08 -38.13
CA PRO A 182 17.97 18.25 -38.96
C PRO A 182 17.57 16.97 -38.23
N ALA A 183 16.27 16.68 -38.23
CA ALA A 183 15.72 15.45 -37.70
C ALA A 183 16.00 14.29 -38.65
N ASP A 184 16.73 13.29 -38.13
CA ASP A 184 16.76 11.95 -38.71
C ASP A 184 15.35 11.38 -38.77
N THR A 185 15.06 10.79 -39.93
CA THR A 185 13.74 10.41 -40.39
C THR A 185 13.27 9.14 -39.69
N ALA A 186 12.69 9.26 -38.50
CA ALA A 186 11.83 8.24 -37.93
C ALA A 186 10.38 8.57 -38.27
N THR A 187 9.85 7.90 -39.28
CA THR A 187 8.46 7.96 -39.75
C THR A 187 7.48 7.61 -38.63
N PHE A 188 7.00 8.64 -37.92
CA PHE A 188 5.79 8.59 -37.13
C PHE A 188 4.60 8.72 -38.11
N ILE A 189 3.86 7.64 -38.29
CA ILE A 189 2.58 7.66 -39.01
C ILE A 189 1.52 8.18 -38.03
N PRO A 190 0.92 9.37 -38.26
CA PRO A 190 -0.22 9.78 -37.47
C PRO A 190 -1.44 9.04 -38.00
N VAL A 191 -2.09 8.25 -37.15
CA VAL A 191 -3.46 7.81 -37.42
C VAL A 191 -4.34 9.06 -37.30
N MET A 192 -4.71 9.63 -38.45
CA MET A 192 -5.79 10.61 -38.52
C MET A 192 -7.11 9.88 -38.24
N ALA A 193 -7.49 9.85 -36.96
CA ALA A 193 -8.86 9.57 -36.58
C ALA A 193 -9.68 10.85 -36.76
N THR A 194 -10.29 11.01 -37.93
CA THR A 194 -11.47 11.88 -38.09
C THR A 194 -12.64 11.25 -37.35
N ALA A 195 -12.71 11.48 -36.03
CA ALA A 195 -13.92 11.24 -35.26
C ALA A 195 -14.79 12.50 -35.34
N ALA A 196 -15.93 12.37 -36.02
CA ALA A 196 -17.04 13.29 -35.86
C ALA A 196 -17.38 13.36 -34.36
N SER A 197 -17.15 14.52 -33.75
CA SER A 197 -17.54 14.81 -32.37
C SER A 197 -19.05 14.93 -32.31
N THR A 198 -19.74 13.79 -32.21
CA THR A 198 -21.00 13.76 -31.49
C THR A 198 -20.64 13.85 -30.02
N ALA A 199 -20.89 15.00 -29.40
CA ALA A 199 -20.84 15.17 -27.96
C ALA A 199 -21.82 14.18 -27.31
N SER A 200 -21.37 12.94 -27.12
CA SER A 200 -22.00 11.97 -26.25
C SER A 200 -21.92 12.57 -24.86
N MET A 201 -23.02 13.12 -24.35
CA MET A 201 -23.12 13.52 -22.94
C MET A 201 -22.78 12.29 -22.10
N THR A 202 -21.54 12.21 -21.62
CA THR A 202 -21.16 11.28 -20.56
C THR A 202 -22.03 11.62 -19.37
N PRO A 203 -22.87 10.67 -18.88
CA PRO A 203 -23.75 10.94 -17.76
C PRO A 203 -22.89 11.43 -16.58
N SER A 204 -23.24 12.60 -16.05
CA SER A 204 -22.57 13.15 -14.87
C SER A 204 -22.85 12.25 -13.68
N LEU A 205 -21.80 11.82 -12.99
CA LEU A 205 -21.94 11.09 -11.73
C LEU A 205 -22.56 12.01 -10.68
N ASP A 206 -23.61 11.53 -10.01
CA ASP A 206 -24.05 12.19 -8.78
C ASP A 206 -23.08 11.89 -7.61
N ALA A 207 -23.23 12.63 -6.50
CA ALA A 207 -22.35 12.49 -5.35
C ALA A 207 -22.39 11.10 -4.71
N GLY A 208 -23.55 10.43 -4.73
CA GLY A 208 -23.72 9.08 -4.20
C GLY A 208 -23.03 8.04 -5.09
N GLN A 209 -23.16 8.17 -6.41
CA GLN A 209 -22.46 7.34 -7.38
C GLN A 209 -20.93 7.51 -7.28
N LEU A 210 -20.45 8.74 -7.11
CA LEU A 210 -19.04 9.01 -6.86
C LEU A 210 -18.56 8.34 -5.57
N ALA A 211 -19.29 8.49 -4.46
CA ALA A 211 -18.95 7.85 -3.20
C ALA A 211 -18.94 6.32 -3.30
N ALA A 212 -19.86 5.72 -4.07
CA ALA A 212 -19.89 4.29 -4.32
C ALA A 212 -18.66 3.79 -5.10
N LEU A 213 -18.23 4.55 -6.12
CA LEU A 213 -17.02 4.24 -6.89
C LEU A 213 -15.76 4.34 -6.02
N LEU A 214 -15.67 5.37 -5.17
CA LEU A 214 -14.57 5.53 -4.20
C LEU A 214 -14.54 4.38 -3.19
N HIS A 215 -15.71 3.93 -2.72
CA HIS A 215 -15.81 2.79 -1.81
C HIS A 215 -15.32 1.50 -2.48
N LEU A 216 -15.76 1.19 -3.71
CA LEU A 216 -15.32 0.00 -4.44
C LEU A 216 -13.84 0.02 -4.83
N SER A 217 -13.28 1.20 -5.08
CA SER A 217 -11.88 1.33 -5.50
C SER A 217 -10.90 1.38 -4.33
N SER A 218 -11.40 1.51 -3.10
CA SER A 218 -10.56 1.74 -1.92
C SER A 218 -9.62 0.56 -1.64
N PRO A 219 -8.31 0.80 -1.41
CA PRO A 219 -7.39 -0.22 -0.90
C PRO A 219 -7.80 -0.83 0.44
N ALA A 220 -8.62 -0.11 1.22
CA ALA A 220 -9.15 -0.56 2.50
C ALA A 220 -10.40 -1.45 2.36
N LEU A 221 -10.92 -1.66 1.15
CA LEU A 221 -12.04 -2.56 0.92
C LEU A 221 -11.65 -3.98 1.39
N PRO A 222 -12.42 -4.62 2.29
CA PRO A 222 -12.00 -5.83 3.00
C PRO A 222 -12.12 -7.10 2.16
N ILE A 223 -11.61 -7.08 0.93
CA ILE A 223 -11.59 -8.21 0.00
C ILE A 223 -10.22 -8.91 -0.06
N GLY A 224 -9.18 -8.29 0.51
CA GLY A 224 -7.83 -8.86 0.61
C GLY A 224 -6.96 -8.67 -0.63
N GLY A 225 -7.25 -7.67 -1.49
CA GLY A 225 -6.50 -7.41 -2.72
C GLY A 225 -5.00 -7.21 -2.48
N PHE A 226 -4.64 -6.48 -1.42
CA PHE A 226 -3.24 -6.18 -1.05
C PHE A 226 -2.33 -7.39 -0.82
N SER A 227 -2.89 -8.60 -0.73
CA SER A 227 -2.15 -9.85 -0.50
C SER A 227 -1.68 -10.53 -1.80
N TYR A 228 -2.02 -10.00 -2.96
CA TYR A 228 -1.77 -10.62 -4.26
C TYR A 228 -0.90 -9.72 -5.14
N SER A 229 0.12 -10.30 -5.77
CA SER A 229 1.03 -9.62 -6.70
C SER A 229 0.81 -10.05 -8.15
N GLN A 230 0.14 -11.18 -8.34
CA GLN A 230 -0.19 -11.77 -9.63
C GLN A 230 1.06 -12.03 -10.48
N GLY A 231 2.02 -12.78 -9.95
CA GLY A 231 3.28 -13.12 -10.60
C GLY A 231 4.32 -12.00 -10.59
N LEU A 232 4.01 -10.80 -10.09
CA LEU A 232 5.01 -9.74 -9.95
C LEU A 232 6.14 -10.16 -9.00
N GLU A 233 5.83 -10.82 -7.87
CA GLU A 233 6.88 -11.31 -6.95
C GLU A 233 7.83 -12.31 -7.64
N ALA A 234 7.32 -13.22 -8.46
CA ALA A 234 8.15 -14.14 -9.24
C ALA A 234 8.93 -13.42 -10.35
N ALA A 235 8.36 -12.37 -10.97
CA ALA A 235 9.07 -11.56 -11.96
C ALA A 235 10.29 -10.85 -11.33
N ILE A 236 10.16 -10.42 -10.08
CA ILE A 236 11.24 -9.79 -9.31
C ILE A 236 12.33 -10.81 -8.98
N GLU A 237 11.95 -11.99 -8.49
CA GLU A 237 12.91 -13.07 -8.20
C GLU A 237 13.71 -13.50 -9.45
N LEU A 238 13.04 -13.54 -10.61
CA LEU A 238 13.67 -13.84 -11.90
C LEU A 238 14.51 -12.68 -12.47
N GLY A 239 14.54 -11.52 -11.81
CA GLY A 239 15.24 -10.33 -12.28
C GLY A 239 14.63 -9.68 -13.52
N LEU A 240 13.36 -9.99 -13.86
CA LEU A 240 12.62 -9.32 -14.93
C LEU A 240 12.12 -7.94 -14.52
N VAL A 241 11.91 -7.74 -13.22
CA VAL A 241 11.48 -6.48 -12.61
C VAL A 241 12.44 -6.13 -11.48
N HIS A 242 13.14 -5.00 -11.61
CA HIS A 242 14.22 -4.63 -10.68
C HIS A 242 14.34 -3.11 -10.44
N ASP A 243 13.59 -2.28 -11.14
CA ASP A 243 13.55 -0.83 -10.99
C ASP A 243 12.19 -0.24 -11.45
N GLU A 244 12.05 1.09 -11.41
CA GLU A 244 10.82 1.79 -11.79
C GLU A 244 10.46 1.53 -13.27
N ALA A 245 11.44 1.50 -14.17
CA ALA A 245 11.22 1.34 -15.60
C ALA A 245 10.73 -0.07 -15.95
N SER A 246 11.40 -1.10 -15.42
CA SER A 246 11.01 -2.50 -15.59
C SER A 246 9.68 -2.82 -14.91
N THR A 247 9.39 -2.20 -13.76
CA THR A 247 8.08 -2.30 -13.09
C THR A 247 6.97 -1.73 -13.97
N LEU A 248 7.15 -0.51 -14.49
CA LEU A 248 6.17 0.12 -15.35
C LEU A 248 5.92 -0.71 -16.61
N ALA A 249 6.98 -1.21 -17.26
CA ALA A 249 6.86 -2.06 -18.43
C ALA A 249 6.11 -3.37 -18.15
N TRP A 250 6.34 -3.98 -16.97
CA TRP A 250 5.63 -5.18 -16.55
C TRP A 250 4.13 -4.94 -16.32
N ILE A 251 3.77 -3.86 -15.62
CA ILE A 251 2.37 -3.52 -15.34
C ILE A 251 1.65 -3.09 -16.63
N GLU A 252 2.27 -2.26 -17.48
CA GLU A 252 1.71 -1.84 -18.77
C GLU A 252 1.46 -3.05 -19.69
N SER A 253 2.39 -4.01 -19.72
CA SER A 253 2.23 -5.24 -20.49
C SER A 253 0.98 -6.02 -20.06
N GLN A 254 0.78 -6.23 -18.76
CA GLN A 254 -0.41 -6.91 -18.25
C GLN A 254 -1.70 -6.13 -18.49
N LEU A 255 -1.66 -4.80 -18.32
CA LEU A 255 -2.79 -3.92 -18.58
C LEU A 255 -3.28 -4.07 -20.03
N VAL A 256 -2.36 -4.16 -20.99
CA VAL A 256 -2.69 -4.26 -22.41
C VAL A 256 -2.99 -5.70 -22.84
N THR A 257 -2.26 -6.69 -22.34
CA THR A 257 -2.33 -8.08 -22.86
C THR A 257 -3.34 -8.96 -22.15
N VAL A 258 -3.65 -8.69 -20.88
CA VAL A 258 -4.60 -9.49 -20.08
C VAL A 258 -5.83 -8.68 -19.73
N MET A 259 -5.64 -7.50 -19.12
CA MET A 259 -6.75 -6.68 -18.65
C MET A 259 -7.59 -6.13 -19.82
N ALA A 260 -6.98 -5.44 -20.78
CA ALA A 260 -7.70 -4.86 -21.91
C ALA A 260 -8.32 -5.90 -22.87
N ARG A 261 -7.69 -7.08 -23.01
CA ARG A 261 -8.06 -8.09 -24.01
C ARG A 261 -9.07 -9.13 -23.53
N ALA A 262 -9.13 -9.41 -22.24
CA ALA A 262 -10.05 -10.40 -21.68
C ALA A 262 -10.86 -9.85 -20.51
N GLU A 263 -10.20 -9.40 -19.45
CA GLU A 263 -10.87 -9.16 -18.17
C GLU A 263 -11.79 -7.93 -18.17
N ALA A 264 -11.33 -6.79 -18.69
CA ALA A 264 -12.14 -5.59 -18.82
C ALA A 264 -13.32 -5.77 -19.81
N PRO A 265 -13.16 -6.36 -21.02
CA PRO A 265 -14.30 -6.68 -21.86
C PRO A 265 -15.28 -7.66 -21.20
N LEU A 266 -14.78 -8.66 -20.47
CA LEU A 266 -15.62 -9.60 -19.74
C LEU A 266 -16.38 -8.94 -18.59
N TRP A 267 -15.77 -7.97 -17.90
CA TRP A 267 -16.45 -7.14 -16.92
C TRP A 267 -17.61 -6.38 -17.55
N CYS A 268 -17.45 -5.83 -18.76
CA CYS A 268 -18.56 -5.21 -19.50
C CYS A 268 -19.69 -6.21 -19.77
N LEU A 269 -19.37 -7.43 -20.22
CA LEU A 269 -20.37 -8.47 -20.49
C LEU A 269 -21.14 -8.87 -19.22
N LEU A 270 -20.44 -9.03 -18.09
CA LEU A 270 -21.05 -9.27 -16.79
C LEU A 270 -21.96 -8.12 -16.36
N PHE A 271 -21.50 -6.88 -16.52
CA PHE A 271 -22.26 -5.69 -16.16
C PHE A 271 -23.57 -5.59 -16.96
N GLU A 272 -23.53 -5.83 -18.27
CA GLU A 272 -24.74 -5.83 -19.10
C GLU A 272 -25.67 -7.00 -18.74
N ALA A 273 -25.13 -8.20 -18.46
CA ALA A 273 -25.93 -9.33 -18.00
C ALA A 273 -26.67 -9.02 -16.69
N TRP A 274 -25.97 -8.44 -15.70
CA TRP A 274 -26.59 -8.02 -14.45
C TRP A 274 -27.63 -6.93 -14.64
N ARG A 275 -27.36 -5.95 -15.49
CA ARG A 275 -28.32 -4.88 -15.80
C ARG A 275 -29.57 -5.40 -16.52
N ALA A 276 -29.43 -6.43 -17.34
CA ALA A 276 -30.54 -7.06 -18.04
C ALA A 276 -31.34 -8.05 -17.15
N GLY A 277 -30.82 -8.40 -15.97
CA GLY A 277 -31.38 -9.47 -15.14
C GLY A 277 -31.18 -10.87 -15.75
N ASP A 278 -30.16 -11.03 -16.60
CA ASP A 278 -29.82 -12.30 -17.24
C ASP A 278 -28.81 -13.08 -16.38
N ASP A 279 -29.33 -13.75 -15.36
CA ASP A 279 -28.55 -14.56 -14.42
C ASP A 279 -27.79 -15.68 -15.13
N ALA A 280 -28.33 -16.22 -16.23
CA ALA A 280 -27.70 -17.29 -17.00
C ALA A 280 -26.46 -16.78 -17.73
N ALA A 281 -26.56 -15.62 -18.40
CA ALA A 281 -25.40 -14.97 -19.03
C ALA A 281 -24.35 -14.58 -17.98
N ALA A 282 -24.76 -14.02 -16.85
CA ALA A 282 -23.84 -13.66 -15.76
C ALA A 282 -23.09 -14.90 -15.24
N HIS A 283 -23.78 -16.02 -15.06
CA HIS A 283 -23.17 -17.29 -14.65
C HIS A 283 -22.19 -17.81 -15.71
N GLY A 284 -22.57 -17.78 -16.99
CA GLY A 284 -21.72 -18.21 -18.10
C GLY A 284 -20.43 -17.41 -18.20
N TRP A 285 -20.50 -16.09 -18.15
CA TRP A 285 -19.31 -15.23 -18.18
C TRP A 285 -18.44 -15.37 -16.93
N ASN A 286 -19.05 -15.56 -15.75
CA ASN A 286 -18.30 -15.85 -14.54
C ASN A 286 -17.52 -17.18 -14.64
N GLN A 287 -18.14 -18.24 -15.17
CA GLN A 287 -17.47 -19.51 -15.40
C GLN A 287 -16.35 -19.39 -16.45
N TRP A 288 -16.61 -18.69 -17.55
CA TRP A 288 -15.59 -18.43 -18.57
C TRP A 288 -14.37 -17.72 -17.96
N PHE A 289 -14.60 -16.69 -17.15
CA PHE A 289 -13.52 -15.95 -16.49
C PHE A 289 -12.69 -16.85 -15.58
N HIS A 290 -13.35 -17.63 -14.73
CA HIS A 290 -12.67 -18.57 -13.84
C HIS A 290 -11.84 -19.61 -14.60
N ALA A 291 -12.40 -20.19 -15.66
CA ALA A 291 -11.70 -21.14 -16.52
C ALA A 291 -10.51 -20.52 -17.25
N SER A 292 -10.60 -19.22 -17.59
CA SER A 292 -9.53 -18.47 -18.27
C SER A 292 -8.30 -18.22 -17.41
N ARG A 293 -8.42 -18.28 -16.07
CA ARG A 293 -7.26 -18.15 -15.18
C ARG A 293 -6.46 -19.43 -15.24
N GLU A 294 -5.22 -19.36 -15.72
CA GLU A 294 -4.44 -20.56 -16.03
C GLU A 294 -3.89 -21.25 -14.75
N THR A 295 -3.32 -20.46 -13.84
CA THR A 295 -2.71 -20.95 -12.60
C THR A 295 -3.72 -21.14 -11.48
N ARG A 296 -3.40 -22.00 -10.53
CA ARG A 296 -4.24 -22.25 -9.35
C ARG A 296 -4.31 -21.01 -8.47
N GLU A 297 -3.21 -20.28 -8.34
CA GLU A 297 -3.17 -19.07 -7.50
C GLU A 297 -4.04 -17.94 -8.06
N LEU A 298 -4.04 -17.70 -9.38
CA LEU A 298 -4.93 -16.71 -10.00
C LEU A 298 -6.42 -17.10 -9.89
N ARG A 299 -6.76 -18.40 -9.94
CA ARG A 299 -8.12 -18.87 -9.63
C ARG A 299 -8.48 -18.61 -8.17
N GLN A 300 -7.63 -19.03 -7.24
CA GLN A 300 -7.89 -18.87 -5.80
C GLN A 300 -8.02 -17.39 -5.39
N GLU A 301 -7.23 -16.51 -5.98
CA GLU A 301 -7.30 -15.07 -5.78
C GLU A 301 -8.69 -14.53 -6.12
N THR A 302 -9.14 -14.72 -7.37
CA THR A 302 -10.42 -14.15 -7.80
C THR A 302 -11.60 -14.76 -7.05
N GLU A 303 -11.53 -16.06 -6.71
CA GLU A 303 -12.52 -16.72 -5.89
C GLU A 303 -12.62 -16.13 -4.48
N GLN A 304 -11.47 -15.88 -3.84
CA GLN A 304 -11.44 -15.34 -2.50
C GLN A 304 -11.94 -13.90 -2.48
N MET A 305 -11.43 -13.05 -3.39
CA MET A 305 -11.85 -11.65 -3.47
C MET A 305 -13.33 -11.53 -3.84
N GLY A 306 -13.81 -12.33 -4.79
CA GLY A 306 -15.22 -12.40 -5.17
C GLY A 306 -16.13 -12.84 -4.02
N ARG A 307 -15.73 -13.89 -3.28
CA ARG A 307 -16.48 -14.35 -2.09
C ARG A 307 -16.53 -13.29 -1.00
N SER A 308 -15.41 -12.62 -0.72
CA SER A 308 -15.35 -11.54 0.29
C SER A 308 -16.25 -10.37 -0.10
N LEU A 309 -16.22 -9.95 -1.37
CA LEU A 309 -17.09 -8.87 -1.85
C LEU A 309 -18.56 -9.27 -1.81
N ALA A 310 -18.90 -10.51 -2.17
CA ALA A 310 -20.28 -11.01 -2.13
C ALA A 310 -20.81 -11.04 -0.68
N ARG A 311 -19.96 -11.45 0.26
CA ARG A 311 -20.29 -11.43 1.69
C ARG A 311 -20.51 -10.01 2.19
N LEU A 312 -19.63 -9.07 1.83
CA LEU A 312 -19.77 -7.66 2.19
C LEU A 312 -21.08 -7.09 1.63
N ALA A 313 -21.39 -7.36 0.36
CA ALA A 313 -22.64 -6.93 -0.28
C ALA A 313 -23.87 -7.51 0.43
N GLN A 314 -23.80 -8.76 0.90
CA GLN A 314 -24.87 -9.40 1.66
C GLN A 314 -25.06 -8.75 3.04
N GLU A 315 -23.98 -8.55 3.79
CA GLU A 315 -24.01 -7.98 5.14
C GLU A 315 -24.47 -6.51 5.15
N LEU A 316 -24.07 -5.74 4.14
CA LEU A 316 -24.47 -4.33 3.97
C LEU A 316 -25.80 -4.16 3.20
N GLY A 317 -26.43 -5.25 2.78
CA GLY A 317 -27.74 -5.22 2.13
C GLY A 317 -27.75 -4.52 0.76
N TRP A 318 -26.69 -4.65 -0.04
CA TRP A 318 -26.62 -4.02 -1.36
C TRP A 318 -27.66 -4.61 -2.32
N GLY A 319 -28.26 -3.76 -3.16
CA GLY A 319 -29.26 -4.16 -4.15
C GLY A 319 -30.53 -4.78 -3.58
N THR A 320 -31.20 -5.62 -4.37
CA THR A 320 -32.40 -6.35 -3.97
C THR A 320 -32.04 -7.74 -3.41
N ALA A 321 -32.97 -8.35 -2.67
CA ALA A 321 -32.81 -9.73 -2.19
C ALA A 321 -32.61 -10.72 -3.35
N ALA A 322 -33.29 -10.51 -4.48
CA ALA A 322 -33.13 -11.34 -5.68
C ALA A 322 -31.71 -11.24 -6.25
N THR A 323 -31.19 -10.01 -6.42
CA THR A 323 -29.82 -9.82 -6.94
C THR A 323 -28.76 -10.40 -6.00
N ARG A 324 -28.95 -10.28 -4.68
CA ARG A 324 -28.05 -10.92 -3.70
C ARG A 324 -28.11 -12.44 -3.75
N ALA A 325 -29.30 -13.02 -3.95
CA ALA A 325 -29.46 -14.45 -4.14
C ALA A 325 -28.79 -14.94 -5.43
N ALA A 326 -28.88 -14.18 -6.53
CA ALA A 326 -28.21 -14.49 -7.79
C ALA A 326 -26.68 -14.48 -7.64
N VAL A 327 -26.12 -13.47 -6.97
CA VAL A 327 -24.67 -13.42 -6.64
C VAL A 327 -24.27 -14.61 -5.76
N ALA A 328 -25.08 -14.93 -4.74
CA ALA A 328 -24.84 -16.06 -3.84
C ALA A 328 -24.95 -17.43 -4.55
N ALA A 329 -25.55 -17.49 -5.74
CA ALA A 329 -25.65 -18.71 -6.55
C ALA A 329 -24.43 -18.95 -7.46
N LEU A 330 -23.52 -17.97 -7.62
CA LEU A 330 -22.29 -18.15 -8.40
C LEU A 330 -21.39 -19.24 -7.80
N ARG A 331 -20.82 -20.11 -8.65
CA ARG A 331 -19.98 -21.25 -8.25
C ARG A 331 -18.76 -21.39 -9.18
N PRO A 332 -17.56 -20.94 -8.77
CA PRO A 332 -17.31 -20.01 -7.66
C PRO A 332 -17.72 -18.58 -8.04
N ALA A 333 -17.84 -17.68 -7.05
CA ALA A 333 -18.00 -16.25 -7.31
C ALA A 333 -16.64 -15.61 -7.62
N THR A 334 -16.50 -14.96 -8.78
CA THR A 334 -15.28 -14.25 -9.17
C THR A 334 -15.39 -12.76 -8.89
N LEU A 335 -14.26 -12.09 -8.62
CA LEU A 335 -14.24 -10.66 -8.32
C LEU A 335 -14.91 -9.80 -9.42
N PRO A 336 -14.61 -9.95 -10.73
CA PRO A 336 -15.26 -9.14 -11.75
C PRO A 336 -16.78 -9.32 -11.77
N ALA A 337 -17.28 -10.55 -11.55
CA ALA A 337 -18.72 -10.83 -11.54
C ALA A 337 -19.43 -10.10 -10.41
N VAL A 338 -18.87 -10.15 -9.20
CA VAL A 338 -19.47 -9.51 -8.03
C VAL A 338 -19.30 -8.00 -8.07
N HIS A 339 -18.15 -7.49 -8.52
CA HIS A 339 -17.91 -6.06 -8.69
C HIS A 339 -18.85 -5.45 -9.74
N ALA A 340 -18.99 -6.08 -10.91
CA ALA A 340 -19.93 -5.63 -11.94
C ALA A 340 -21.37 -5.63 -11.43
N CYS A 341 -21.76 -6.64 -10.64
CA CYS A 341 -23.08 -6.70 -10.01
C CYS A 341 -23.31 -5.53 -9.05
N ALA A 342 -22.34 -5.22 -8.18
CA ALA A 342 -22.43 -4.09 -7.26
C ALA A 342 -22.60 -2.76 -8.03
N CYS A 343 -21.84 -2.55 -9.11
CA CYS A 343 -22.00 -1.38 -9.96
C CYS A 343 -23.39 -1.31 -10.61
N ALA A 344 -23.93 -2.45 -11.07
CA ALA A 344 -25.26 -2.51 -11.66
C ALA A 344 -26.37 -2.21 -10.63
N MET A 345 -26.25 -2.75 -9.40
CA MET A 345 -27.19 -2.51 -8.29
C MET A 345 -27.30 -1.04 -7.90
N TRP A 346 -26.19 -0.29 -8.00
CA TRP A 346 -26.16 1.15 -7.70
C TRP A 346 -26.37 2.03 -8.92
N ALA A 347 -26.80 1.45 -10.04
CA ALA A 347 -27.03 2.16 -11.30
C ALA A 347 -25.84 3.02 -11.74
N LEU A 348 -24.61 2.57 -11.47
CA LEU A 348 -23.40 3.28 -11.87
C LEU A 348 -23.23 3.24 -13.40
N PRO A 349 -22.75 4.32 -14.04
CA PRO A 349 -22.37 4.26 -15.44
C PRO A 349 -21.30 3.19 -15.68
N ARG A 350 -21.48 2.36 -16.73
CA ARG A 350 -20.57 1.23 -17.05
C ARG A 350 -19.11 1.65 -17.11
N GLU A 351 -18.81 2.74 -17.82
CA GLU A 351 -17.43 3.23 -17.99
C GLU A 351 -16.81 3.68 -16.66
N ALA A 352 -17.60 4.27 -15.76
CA ALA A 352 -17.12 4.68 -14.45
C ALA A 352 -16.86 3.46 -13.55
N GLY A 353 -17.76 2.47 -13.55
CA GLY A 353 -17.57 1.21 -12.82
C GLY A 353 -16.38 0.40 -13.32
N LEU A 354 -16.19 0.32 -14.64
CA LEU A 354 -15.02 -0.33 -15.24
C LEU A 354 -13.73 0.43 -14.91
N GLY A 355 -13.75 1.76 -14.99
CA GLY A 355 -12.62 2.61 -14.61
C GLY A 355 -12.19 2.38 -13.16
N ALA A 356 -13.15 2.32 -12.22
CA ALA A 356 -12.91 1.99 -10.83
C ALA A 356 -12.28 0.60 -10.65
N TYR A 357 -12.82 -0.42 -11.34
CA TYR A 357 -12.30 -1.78 -11.31
C TYR A 357 -10.84 -1.85 -11.76
N VAL A 358 -10.53 -1.28 -12.93
CA VAL A 358 -9.18 -1.31 -13.51
C VAL A 358 -8.22 -0.46 -12.69
N PHE A 359 -8.65 0.70 -12.17
CA PHE A 359 -7.80 1.54 -11.34
C PHE A 359 -7.44 0.87 -10.01
N SER A 360 -8.40 0.19 -9.36
CA SER A 360 -8.13 -0.57 -8.14
C SER A 360 -7.07 -1.66 -8.37
N TRP A 361 -7.14 -2.34 -9.52
CA TRP A 361 -6.10 -3.29 -9.93
C TRP A 361 -4.73 -2.61 -10.11
N LEU A 362 -4.65 -1.47 -10.81
CA LEU A 362 -3.39 -0.74 -10.99
C LEU A 362 -2.77 -0.28 -9.67
N GLU A 363 -3.58 0.28 -8.78
CA GLU A 363 -3.14 0.72 -7.46
C GLU A 363 -2.56 -0.44 -6.66
N ASN A 364 -3.20 -1.61 -6.73
CA ASN A 364 -2.68 -2.83 -6.10
C ASN A 364 -1.33 -3.27 -6.68
N GLN A 365 -1.19 -3.29 -8.01
CA GLN A 365 0.07 -3.68 -8.67
C GLN A 365 1.22 -2.73 -8.32
N VAL A 366 0.95 -1.42 -8.30
CA VAL A 366 1.95 -0.41 -7.89
C VAL A 366 2.31 -0.55 -6.40
N ALA A 367 1.32 -0.78 -5.54
CA ALA A 367 1.56 -0.99 -4.12
C ALA A 367 2.38 -2.26 -3.84
N ALA A 368 2.14 -3.33 -4.59
CA ALA A 368 2.94 -4.55 -4.54
C ALA A 368 4.38 -4.29 -5.01
N ALA A 369 4.56 -3.54 -6.11
CA ALA A 369 5.88 -3.20 -6.63
C ALA A 369 6.71 -2.32 -5.68
N ILE A 370 6.09 -1.34 -5.02
CA ILE A 370 6.77 -0.52 -3.99
C ILE A 370 7.37 -1.40 -2.90
N LYS A 371 6.65 -2.45 -2.48
CA LYS A 371 7.11 -3.39 -1.45
C LYS A 371 8.17 -4.36 -1.97
N GLY A 372 8.06 -4.81 -3.22
CA GLY A 372 8.91 -5.85 -3.79
C GLY A 372 10.20 -5.36 -4.47
N VAL A 373 10.19 -4.18 -5.11
CA VAL A 373 11.24 -3.68 -6.03
C VAL A 373 12.09 -2.56 -5.40
N PRO A 374 12.23 -2.56 -4.07
CA PRO A 374 12.63 -1.39 -3.25
C PRO A 374 12.32 0.02 -3.80
N LEU A 375 11.14 0.27 -4.37
CA LEU A 375 10.81 1.58 -4.94
C LEU A 375 10.34 2.57 -3.88
N GLY A 376 10.72 3.84 -4.05
CA GLY A 376 10.21 4.92 -3.22
C GLY A 376 8.75 5.28 -3.54
N GLN A 377 8.06 5.93 -2.59
CA GLN A 377 6.66 6.34 -2.76
C GLN A 377 6.45 7.25 -3.97
N MET A 378 7.41 8.14 -4.27
CA MET A 378 7.34 9.01 -5.44
C MET A 378 7.41 8.26 -6.76
N ALA A 379 8.18 7.16 -6.84
CA ALA A 379 8.19 6.30 -8.01
C ALA A 379 6.80 5.67 -8.22
N GLY A 380 6.16 5.20 -7.14
CA GLY A 380 4.78 4.72 -7.18
C GLY A 380 3.80 5.75 -7.76
N GLN A 381 3.87 7.00 -7.29
CA GLN A 381 3.00 8.07 -7.79
C GLN A 381 3.23 8.39 -9.27
N ARG A 382 4.49 8.45 -9.72
CA ARG A 382 4.81 8.65 -11.14
C ARG A 382 4.28 7.52 -12.02
N MET A 383 4.43 6.27 -11.58
CA MET A 383 3.87 5.11 -12.28
C MET A 383 2.34 5.20 -12.37
N LEU A 384 1.65 5.54 -11.27
CA LEU A 384 0.19 5.70 -11.29
C LEU A 384 -0.27 6.83 -12.22
N GLU A 385 0.40 7.98 -12.21
CA GLU A 385 0.12 9.10 -13.13
C GLU A 385 0.19 8.62 -14.59
N ARG A 386 1.26 7.88 -14.92
CA ARG A 386 1.50 7.34 -16.26
C ARG A 386 0.45 6.30 -16.66
N LEU A 387 0.19 5.32 -15.80
CA LEU A 387 -0.77 4.24 -16.04
C LEU A 387 -2.20 4.79 -16.19
N ARG A 388 -2.58 5.77 -15.36
CA ARG A 388 -3.87 6.46 -15.41
C ARG A 388 -4.08 7.21 -16.72
N ALA A 389 -3.03 7.79 -17.30
CA ALA A 389 -3.13 8.45 -18.60
C ALA A 389 -3.50 7.47 -19.73
N GLY A 390 -3.17 6.18 -19.59
CA GLY A 390 -3.51 5.12 -20.55
C GLY A 390 -4.91 4.53 -20.40
N LEU A 391 -5.59 4.76 -19.26
CA LEU A 391 -6.89 4.15 -18.95
C LEU A 391 -7.96 4.37 -20.03
N PRO A 392 -8.17 5.59 -20.57
CA PRO A 392 -9.20 5.81 -21.57
C PRO A 392 -9.09 4.90 -22.80
N ALA A 393 -7.86 4.61 -23.26
CA ALA A 393 -7.63 3.71 -24.38
C ALA A 393 -7.98 2.26 -24.03
N VAL A 394 -7.63 1.81 -22.82
CA VAL A 394 -7.97 0.48 -22.29
C VAL A 394 -9.48 0.29 -22.20
N LEU A 395 -10.20 1.27 -21.64
CA LEU A 395 -11.66 1.21 -21.51
C LEU A 395 -12.36 1.20 -22.88
N ALA A 396 -11.87 2.02 -23.83
CA ALA A 396 -12.39 2.05 -25.19
C ALA A 396 -12.19 0.72 -25.93
N ASP A 397 -11.02 0.09 -25.81
CA ASP A 397 -10.74 -1.23 -26.40
C ASP A 397 -11.60 -2.32 -25.74
N ALA A 398 -11.72 -2.31 -24.41
CA ALA A 398 -12.57 -3.23 -23.67
C ALA A 398 -14.03 -3.17 -24.15
N ARG A 399 -14.57 -1.96 -24.31
CA ARG A 399 -15.92 -1.74 -24.86
C ARG A 399 -16.04 -2.29 -26.29
N ALA A 400 -15.08 -1.98 -27.16
CA ALA A 400 -15.11 -2.43 -28.56
C ALA A 400 -15.01 -3.96 -28.69
N ARG A 401 -14.27 -4.62 -27.79
CA ARG A 401 -14.16 -6.08 -27.72
C ARG A 401 -15.43 -6.74 -27.21
N ALA A 402 -16.02 -6.19 -26.14
CA ALA A 402 -17.27 -6.68 -25.56
C ALA A 402 -18.45 -6.54 -26.54
N GLY A 403 -18.49 -5.45 -27.32
CA GLY A 403 -19.55 -5.19 -28.30
C GLY A 403 -19.43 -5.95 -29.63
N ALA A 404 -18.37 -6.72 -29.84
CA ALA A 404 -18.23 -7.55 -31.05
C ALA A 404 -19.14 -8.78 -31.00
N THR A 405 -19.45 -9.38 -32.16
CA THR A 405 -20.25 -10.61 -32.25
C THR A 405 -19.50 -11.69 -33.04
N PRO A 406 -18.98 -12.76 -32.39
CA PRO A 406 -18.94 -12.95 -30.93
C PRO A 406 -18.00 -11.94 -30.23
N PRO A 407 -18.13 -11.73 -28.90
CA PRO A 407 -17.19 -10.90 -28.15
C PRO A 407 -15.75 -11.37 -28.33
N ARG A 408 -14.82 -10.42 -28.47
CA ARG A 408 -13.40 -10.71 -28.72
C ARG A 408 -12.62 -10.77 -27.40
N LEU A 409 -12.57 -11.95 -26.80
CA LEU A 409 -11.84 -12.21 -25.56
C LEU A 409 -10.57 -13.03 -25.85
N ASP A 410 -9.45 -12.62 -25.26
CA ASP A 410 -8.17 -13.31 -25.43
C ASP A 410 -7.28 -13.14 -24.18
N THR A 411 -6.73 -14.25 -23.68
CA THR A 411 -5.84 -14.30 -22.51
C THR A 411 -4.40 -14.65 -22.88
N PHE A 412 -4.02 -14.64 -24.16
CA PHE A 412 -2.70 -15.05 -24.60
C PHE A 412 -1.57 -14.12 -24.08
N ALA A 413 -0.94 -14.55 -22.98
CA ALA A 413 0.17 -13.87 -22.33
C ALA A 413 1.20 -14.90 -21.80
N PRO A 414 1.98 -15.56 -22.68
CA PRO A 414 2.78 -16.74 -22.33
C PRO A 414 3.85 -16.48 -21.26
N GLN A 415 4.50 -15.31 -21.28
CA GLN A 415 5.47 -14.95 -20.24
C GLN A 415 4.79 -14.81 -18.88
N TYR A 416 3.63 -14.14 -18.85
CA TYR A 416 2.86 -13.93 -17.63
C TYR A 416 2.33 -15.25 -17.05
N ALA A 417 1.83 -16.13 -17.91
CA ALA A 417 1.42 -17.49 -17.56
C ALA A 417 2.56 -18.28 -16.89
N LEU A 418 3.74 -18.28 -17.51
CA LEU A 418 4.90 -19.01 -16.99
C LEU A 418 5.42 -18.41 -15.68
N VAL A 419 5.48 -17.09 -15.57
CA VAL A 419 5.95 -16.41 -14.35
C VAL A 419 4.97 -16.60 -13.20
N SER A 420 3.66 -16.47 -13.43
CA SER A 420 2.66 -16.77 -12.40
C SER A 420 2.67 -18.25 -12.00
N ALA A 421 2.93 -19.18 -12.92
CA ALA A 421 3.07 -20.59 -12.58
C ALA A 421 4.33 -20.87 -11.73
N ARG A 422 5.41 -20.12 -11.95
CA ARG A 422 6.63 -20.21 -11.13
C ARG A 422 6.39 -19.79 -9.69
N HIS A 423 5.56 -18.77 -9.47
CA HIS A 423 5.20 -18.26 -8.15
C HIS A 423 4.59 -19.35 -7.23
N GLU A 424 3.89 -20.35 -7.80
CA GLU A 424 3.32 -21.46 -7.02
C GLU A 424 4.37 -22.33 -6.32
N THR A 425 5.62 -22.29 -6.80
CA THR A 425 6.74 -23.11 -6.32
C THR A 425 7.88 -22.29 -5.72
N GLN A 426 7.72 -20.96 -5.64
CA GLN A 426 8.71 -20.05 -5.09
C GLN A 426 8.89 -20.27 -3.58
N PHE A 427 10.15 -20.31 -3.12
CA PHE A 427 10.49 -20.68 -1.75
C PHE A 427 10.16 -19.57 -0.75
N SER A 428 10.58 -18.33 -1.05
CA SER A 428 10.33 -17.15 -0.21
C SER A 428 9.28 -16.27 -0.88
N ARG A 429 8.13 -16.11 -0.21
CA ARG A 429 6.97 -15.38 -0.74
C ARG A 429 6.39 -14.43 0.30
N LEU A 430 6.16 -13.19 -0.11
CA LEU A 430 5.42 -12.16 0.63
C LEU A 430 3.95 -12.12 0.19
N PHE A 431 3.66 -12.52 -1.05
CA PHE A 431 2.33 -12.48 -1.64
C PHE A 431 1.76 -13.90 -1.85
N ARG A 432 0.45 -13.95 -2.12
CA ARG A 432 -0.31 -15.19 -2.29
C ARG A 432 -0.52 -15.59 -3.76
N SER A 433 -0.15 -14.71 -4.70
CA SER A 433 -0.12 -14.95 -6.15
C SER A 433 0.89 -14.05 -6.84
#